data_AF-A0A1D7VP64-F1
#
_entry.id   AF-A0A1D7VP64-F1
#
_cell.length_a   1.000
_cell.length_b   1.000
_cell.length_c   1.000
_cell.angle_alpha   90.00
_cell.angle_beta   90.00
_cell.angle_gamma   90.00
#
_symmetry.space_group_name_H-M   'P 1'
#
loop_
_entity.id
_entity.type
_entity.pdbx_description
1 polymer ?
#
loop_
_entity_poly.entity_id
_entity_poly.type
_entity_poly.pdbx_seq_one_letter_code
_entity_poly.pdbx_strand_id
1 'polypeptide(L)'
;MTDVLLAVGTRKGLFLGRRRHGDWEFSGPHFPAQAVYSLGIDTRRATPRLLAGADSAHWGPSVFHSDDLGESWHEPARPAVKYPEYTGTSLERVWQLHPAGPAAPDVVYAGTEPGGLFRSEDRGETFELVRALWDHPSREKWVPGGGGLAVHTVVTDPRDADAVTVAVSAAGVFRSRDGGASWAPSNKGVKVVFLPDEHPEFGQCVHKIAQDPVDRDRLYLQNHWGVYRSDDAGATWTDIGAGLPSDFGFATAAHPHRGDVAYLFPITADIDRVPAGRRCRVYRTSDAGGSWEPLSHGLPEEDHYGTVLRDALCVDDTDPAGVYFGNRNGEVYASADDGDSWQQLASHLPDVLCVRAAALA
;
A
#
# COMPACT_ATOMS: atom_id res chain seq x y z
N MET A 1 -10.90 -15.49 -20.05
CA MET A 1 -10.13 -14.53 -19.22
C MET A 1 -10.43 -14.87 -17.78
N THR A 2 -9.42 -14.86 -16.91
CA THR A 2 -9.61 -15.08 -15.47
C THR A 2 -10.46 -13.96 -14.89
N ASP A 3 -11.41 -14.31 -14.01
CA ASP A 3 -12.22 -13.33 -13.31
C ASP A 3 -11.33 -12.53 -12.35
N VAL A 4 -11.57 -11.22 -12.23
CA VAL A 4 -10.78 -10.34 -11.36
C VAL A 4 -11.71 -9.54 -10.46
N LEU A 5 -11.33 -9.41 -9.20
CA LEU A 5 -11.88 -8.44 -8.28
C LEU A 5 -10.99 -7.21 -8.24
N LEU A 6 -11.56 -6.02 -8.37
CA LEU A 6 -10.93 -4.74 -8.07
C LEU A 6 -11.70 -4.02 -6.98
N ALA A 7 -11.10 -3.81 -5.83
CA ALA A 7 -11.65 -3.01 -4.74
C ALA A 7 -11.07 -1.60 -4.78
N VAL A 8 -11.94 -0.58 -4.79
CA VAL A 8 -11.58 0.84 -4.88
C VAL A 8 -12.10 1.58 -3.65
N GLY A 9 -11.20 1.86 -2.70
CA GLY A 9 -11.51 2.63 -1.50
C GLY A 9 -11.39 4.12 -1.78
N THR A 10 -12.45 4.87 -1.48
CA THR A 10 -12.51 6.31 -1.73
C THR A 10 -12.82 7.08 -0.45
N ARG A 11 -12.72 8.40 -0.51
CA ARG A 11 -13.09 9.28 0.60
C ARG A 11 -14.58 9.23 0.98
N LYS A 12 -15.45 8.60 0.19
CA LYS A 12 -16.90 8.49 0.48
C LYS A 12 -17.49 7.10 0.25
N GLY A 13 -16.67 6.06 0.27
CA GLY A 13 -17.12 4.67 0.25
C GLY A 13 -16.20 3.76 -0.55
N LEU A 14 -16.58 2.49 -0.59
CA LEU A 14 -15.91 1.43 -1.34
C LEU A 14 -16.73 1.07 -2.59
N PHE A 15 -16.06 0.93 -3.72
CA PHE A 15 -16.62 0.40 -4.96
C PHE A 15 -15.92 -0.92 -5.30
N LEU A 16 -16.67 -1.92 -5.75
CA LEU A 16 -16.13 -3.22 -6.15
C LEU A 16 -16.37 -3.44 -7.63
N GLY A 17 -15.30 -3.52 -8.40
CA GLY A 17 -15.30 -3.94 -9.80
C GLY A 17 -15.11 -5.45 -9.92
N ARG A 18 -15.91 -6.10 -10.77
CA ARG A 18 -15.77 -7.50 -11.17
C ARG A 18 -15.53 -7.55 -12.67
N ARG A 19 -14.39 -8.11 -13.07
CA ARG A 19 -14.15 -8.45 -14.47
C ARG A 19 -14.68 -9.85 -14.74
N ARG A 20 -15.68 -10.00 -15.61
CA ARG A 20 -16.26 -11.27 -16.03
C ARG A 20 -16.35 -11.31 -17.55
N HIS A 21 -15.84 -12.38 -18.16
CA HIS A 21 -15.80 -12.53 -19.63
C HIS A 21 -15.15 -11.34 -20.39
N GLY A 22 -14.32 -10.53 -19.72
CA GLY A 22 -13.65 -9.37 -20.29
C GLY A 22 -14.30 -8.02 -19.97
N ASP A 23 -15.54 -8.02 -19.49
CA ASP A 23 -16.27 -6.80 -19.13
C ASP A 23 -16.18 -6.50 -17.63
N TRP A 24 -16.16 -5.22 -17.28
CA TRP A 24 -16.14 -4.75 -15.90
C TRP A 24 -17.53 -4.32 -15.43
N GLU A 25 -17.97 -4.88 -14.31
CA GLU A 25 -19.20 -4.49 -13.61
C GLU A 25 -18.83 -3.92 -12.23
N PHE A 26 -19.32 -2.73 -11.90
CA PHE A 26 -19.07 -2.09 -10.61
C PHE A 26 -20.30 -2.10 -9.70
N SER A 27 -20.10 -2.42 -8.43
CA SER A 27 -21.08 -2.25 -7.35
C SER A 27 -20.62 -1.24 -6.32
N GLY A 28 -21.58 -0.67 -5.58
CA GLY A 28 -21.34 0.29 -4.50
C GLY A 28 -22.15 1.59 -4.65
N PRO A 29 -21.89 2.60 -3.79
CA PRO A 29 -20.89 2.56 -2.73
C PRO A 29 -21.31 1.64 -1.57
N HIS A 30 -20.40 0.77 -1.15
CA HIS A 30 -20.42 0.18 0.19
C HIS A 30 -19.85 1.23 1.17
N PHE A 31 -20.28 1.20 2.44
CA PHE A 31 -19.88 2.21 3.44
C PHE A 31 -20.12 3.67 2.98
N PRO A 32 -21.37 4.03 2.61
CA PRO A 32 -21.65 5.35 2.05
C PRO A 32 -21.24 6.47 3.00
N ALA A 33 -20.54 7.46 2.47
CA ALA A 33 -20.01 8.62 3.19
C ALA A 33 -18.94 8.31 4.25
N GLN A 34 -18.39 7.08 4.27
CA GLN A 34 -17.23 6.72 5.08
C GLN A 34 -15.98 6.67 4.21
N ALA A 35 -14.86 7.19 4.70
CA ALA A 35 -13.60 7.12 3.96
C ALA A 35 -12.99 5.73 4.12
N VAL A 36 -12.61 5.09 3.01
CA VAL A 36 -12.01 3.74 3.02
C VAL A 36 -10.53 3.87 2.73
N TYR A 37 -9.72 3.83 3.79
CA TYR A 37 -8.27 4.09 3.73
C TYR A 37 -7.44 2.84 3.47
N SER A 38 -7.96 1.66 3.81
CA SER A 38 -7.25 0.40 3.65
C SER A 38 -8.16 -0.71 3.15
N LEU A 39 -7.58 -1.53 2.28
CA LEU A 39 -8.20 -2.72 1.71
C LEU A 39 -7.21 -3.88 1.79
N GLY A 40 -7.71 -5.06 2.10
CA GLY A 40 -7.00 -6.34 2.00
C GLY A 40 -7.86 -7.36 1.27
N ILE A 41 -7.25 -8.16 0.40
CA ILE A 41 -7.88 -9.33 -0.23
C ILE A 41 -7.06 -10.54 0.17
N ASP A 42 -7.63 -11.40 1.01
CA ASP A 42 -6.99 -12.63 1.44
C ASP A 42 -7.43 -13.79 0.54
N THR A 43 -6.58 -14.15 -0.41
CA THR A 43 -6.80 -15.24 -1.38
C THR A 43 -6.29 -16.60 -0.90
N ARG A 44 -5.82 -16.72 0.34
CA ARG A 44 -5.23 -17.97 0.88
C ARG A 44 -6.27 -19.08 1.11
N ARG A 45 -7.55 -18.83 0.81
CA ARG A 45 -8.70 -19.74 0.99
C ARG A 45 -9.51 -19.82 -0.31
N ALA A 46 -10.35 -20.85 -0.42
CA ALA A 46 -11.19 -21.09 -1.60
C ALA A 46 -12.11 -19.90 -1.92
N THR A 47 -12.72 -19.30 -0.90
CA THR A 47 -13.42 -18.02 -1.03
C THR A 47 -12.54 -16.93 -0.46
N PRO A 48 -12.13 -15.93 -1.24
CA PRO A 48 -11.35 -14.81 -0.74
C PRO A 48 -12.11 -14.04 0.35
N ARG A 49 -11.40 -13.68 1.44
CA ARG A 49 -11.92 -12.75 2.44
C ARG A 49 -11.50 -11.33 2.07
N LEU A 50 -12.45 -10.41 2.05
CA LEU A 50 -12.19 -8.99 1.88
C LEU A 50 -12.13 -8.32 3.25
N LEU A 51 -11.19 -7.39 3.41
CA LEU A 51 -11.04 -6.56 4.60
C LEU A 51 -11.10 -5.10 4.18
N ALA A 52 -11.82 -4.27 4.93
CA ALA A 52 -11.94 -2.83 4.67
C ALA A 52 -11.79 -2.03 5.97
N GLY A 53 -10.83 -1.11 6.00
CA GLY A 53 -10.70 -0.10 7.05
C GLY A 53 -11.49 1.14 6.66
N ALA A 54 -12.66 1.32 7.27
CA ALA A 54 -13.56 2.44 6.99
C ALA A 54 -13.63 3.41 8.19
N ASP A 55 -13.60 4.70 7.89
CA ASP A 55 -13.60 5.80 8.85
C ASP A 55 -14.94 6.55 8.78
N SER A 56 -15.73 6.40 9.85
CA SER A 56 -16.99 7.10 10.03
C SER A 56 -16.78 8.40 10.80
N ALA A 57 -17.20 9.52 10.21
CA ALA A 57 -17.17 10.82 10.90
C ALA A 57 -18.03 10.87 12.18
N HIS A 58 -18.96 9.91 12.36
CA HIS A 58 -19.84 9.84 13.53
C HIS A 58 -19.38 8.82 14.58
N TRP A 59 -18.85 7.68 14.13
CA TRP A 59 -18.57 6.51 14.99
C TRP A 59 -17.08 6.19 15.11
N GLY A 60 -16.24 6.85 14.33
CA GLY A 60 -14.80 6.60 14.25
C GLY A 60 -14.43 5.47 13.29
N PRO A 61 -13.13 5.09 13.27
CA PRO A 61 -12.60 4.04 12.40
C PRO A 61 -12.93 2.64 12.90
N SER A 62 -13.20 1.73 11.95
CA SER A 62 -13.42 0.30 12.21
C SER A 62 -12.84 -0.55 11.06
N VAL A 63 -12.74 -1.87 11.28
CA VAL A 63 -12.33 -2.84 10.27
C VAL A 63 -13.50 -3.78 10.04
N PHE A 64 -13.92 -3.89 8.79
CA PHE A 64 -15.01 -4.75 8.35
C PHE A 64 -14.44 -5.89 7.52
N HIS A 65 -15.12 -7.03 7.52
CA HIS A 65 -14.79 -8.13 6.62
C HIS A 65 -15.99 -8.63 5.82
N SER A 66 -15.72 -9.24 4.68
CA SER A 66 -16.70 -9.94 3.84
C SER A 66 -16.12 -11.27 3.41
N ASP A 67 -16.91 -12.34 3.53
CA ASP A 67 -16.57 -13.71 3.11
C ASP A 67 -17.41 -14.15 1.90
N ASP A 68 -18.15 -13.21 1.29
CA ASP A 68 -19.05 -13.41 0.16
C ASP A 68 -18.78 -12.38 -0.95
N LEU A 69 -17.49 -12.04 -1.12
CA LEU A 69 -17.04 -11.21 -2.23
C LEU A 69 -17.68 -9.80 -2.24
N GLY A 70 -18.08 -9.30 -1.07
CA GLY A 70 -18.62 -7.96 -0.85
C GLY A 70 -20.14 -7.86 -0.92
N GLU A 71 -20.86 -8.99 -1.05
CA GLU A 71 -22.33 -9.01 -0.98
C GLU A 71 -22.83 -8.59 0.40
N SER A 72 -22.16 -9.02 1.48
CA SER A 72 -22.41 -8.57 2.84
C SER A 72 -21.13 -8.24 3.59
N TRP A 73 -21.24 -7.32 4.56
CA TRP A 73 -20.12 -6.85 5.37
C TRP A 73 -20.45 -7.02 6.85
N HIS A 74 -19.47 -7.55 7.58
CA HIS A 74 -19.56 -7.82 8.99
C HIS A 74 -18.66 -6.83 9.73
N GLU A 75 -19.25 -6.13 10.69
CA GLU A 75 -18.51 -5.34 11.68
C GLU A 75 -18.28 -6.22 12.93
N PRO A 76 -17.05 -6.30 13.45
CA PRO A 76 -16.78 -7.04 14.67
C PRO A 76 -17.59 -6.53 15.86
N ALA A 77 -18.04 -7.44 16.73
CA ALA A 77 -18.89 -7.11 17.89
C ALA A 77 -18.21 -6.20 18.94
N ARG A 78 -16.89 -6.02 18.83
CA ARG A 78 -16.06 -5.09 19.61
C ARG A 78 -15.18 -4.33 18.62
N PRO A 79 -14.71 -3.11 18.95
CA PRO A 79 -13.80 -2.38 18.08
C PRO A 79 -12.60 -3.25 17.68
N ALA A 80 -12.45 -3.51 16.39
CA ALA A 80 -11.47 -4.47 15.87
C ALA A 80 -10.05 -4.07 16.26
N VAL A 81 -9.74 -2.78 16.11
CA VAL A 81 -8.46 -2.16 16.45
C VAL A 81 -8.70 -1.13 17.55
N LYS A 82 -8.10 -1.35 18.72
CA LYS A 82 -8.19 -0.42 19.84
C LYS A 82 -6.85 -0.29 20.54
N TYR A 83 -6.40 0.95 20.72
CA TYR A 83 -5.23 1.24 21.54
C TYR A 83 -5.48 0.88 23.02
N PRO A 84 -4.55 0.18 23.68
CA PRO A 84 -4.61 -0.05 25.11
C PRO A 84 -4.62 1.26 25.91
N GLU A 85 -5.33 1.33 27.03
CA GLU A 85 -5.50 2.57 27.81
C GLU A 85 -4.19 3.22 28.24
N TYR A 86 -3.15 2.42 28.53
CA TYR A 86 -1.84 2.93 28.95
C TYR A 86 -1.13 3.77 27.89
N THR A 87 -1.53 3.66 26.62
CA THR A 87 -0.92 4.45 25.54
C THR A 87 -1.43 5.89 25.52
N GLY A 88 -2.55 6.18 26.20
CA GLY A 88 -3.22 7.48 26.13
C GLY A 88 -3.61 7.92 24.71
N THR A 89 -3.68 6.96 23.76
CA THR A 89 -3.85 7.22 22.33
C THR A 89 -5.19 6.70 21.84
N SER A 90 -5.78 7.41 20.87
CA SER A 90 -6.97 6.98 20.15
C SER A 90 -6.64 6.66 18.69
N LEU A 91 -7.35 5.70 18.12
CA LEU A 91 -7.21 5.34 16.70
C LEU A 91 -7.83 6.46 15.85
N GLU A 92 -7.06 7.00 14.90
CA GLU A 92 -7.60 7.92 13.89
C GLU A 92 -8.03 7.17 12.63
N ARG A 93 -7.21 6.23 12.14
CA ARG A 93 -7.53 5.41 10.96
C ARG A 93 -6.64 4.18 10.86
N VAL A 94 -7.15 3.17 10.16
CA VAL A 94 -6.38 2.00 9.72
C VAL A 94 -5.85 2.29 8.32
N TRP A 95 -4.55 2.53 8.21
CA TRP A 95 -3.86 2.88 6.97
C TRP A 95 -3.54 1.68 6.09
N GLN A 96 -3.36 0.50 6.68
CA GLN A 96 -3.14 -0.70 5.90
C GLN A 96 -3.74 -1.92 6.58
N LEU A 97 -4.24 -2.83 5.74
CA LEU A 97 -4.62 -4.19 6.09
C LEU A 97 -3.79 -5.12 5.20
N HIS A 98 -3.01 -6.01 5.81
CA HIS A 98 -2.10 -6.91 5.12
C HIS A 98 -2.31 -8.35 5.60
N PRO A 99 -3.04 -9.18 4.83
CA PRO A 99 -3.03 -10.64 5.04
C PRO A 99 -1.59 -11.16 4.94
N ALA A 100 -1.15 -11.94 5.93
CA ALA A 100 0.22 -12.47 5.96
C ALA A 100 0.47 -13.55 4.89
N GLY A 101 1.65 -14.18 4.91
CA GLY A 101 1.99 -15.28 4.01
C GLY A 101 1.18 -16.58 4.26
N PRO A 102 1.34 -17.59 3.38
CA PRO A 102 0.66 -18.88 3.49
C PRO A 102 1.05 -19.68 4.74
N ALA A 103 2.24 -19.43 5.32
CA ALA A 103 2.67 -20.05 6.57
C ALA A 103 1.91 -19.53 7.81
N ALA A 104 1.19 -18.39 7.68
CA ALA A 104 0.41 -17.78 8.75
C ALA A 104 -1.00 -17.42 8.25
N PRO A 105 -1.81 -18.40 7.83
CA PRO A 105 -3.03 -18.18 7.04
C PRO A 105 -4.10 -17.37 7.77
N ASP A 106 -4.11 -17.36 9.10
CA ASP A 106 -5.08 -16.60 9.90
C ASP A 106 -4.56 -15.24 10.35
N VAL A 107 -3.29 -14.93 10.05
CA VAL A 107 -2.67 -13.67 10.46
C VAL A 107 -3.01 -12.55 9.47
N VAL A 108 -3.40 -11.41 10.03
CA VAL A 108 -3.60 -10.13 9.34
C VAL A 108 -2.91 -9.04 10.15
N TYR A 109 -2.11 -8.21 9.50
CA TYR A 109 -1.53 -7.02 10.11
C TYR A 109 -2.37 -5.79 9.80
N ALA A 110 -2.51 -4.90 10.77
CA ALA A 110 -3.11 -3.58 10.60
C ALA A 110 -2.10 -2.49 10.97
N GLY A 111 -1.76 -1.65 9.99
CA GLY A 111 -0.99 -0.42 10.21
C GLY A 111 -1.94 0.75 10.45
N THR A 112 -1.64 1.60 11.43
CA THR A 112 -2.57 2.66 11.86
C THR A 112 -1.95 4.05 11.88
N GLU A 113 -2.82 5.05 12.01
CA GLU A 113 -2.50 6.38 12.53
C GLU A 113 -3.23 6.61 13.86
N PRO A 114 -2.55 7.07 14.92
CA PRO A 114 -1.09 7.29 15.01
C PRO A 114 -0.28 6.01 14.76
N GLY A 115 1.03 6.15 14.50
CA GLY A 115 1.89 5.08 13.98
C GLY A 115 2.01 3.90 14.93
N GLY A 116 1.16 2.89 14.73
CA GLY A 116 1.13 1.63 15.46
C GLY A 116 0.93 0.46 14.51
N LEU A 117 1.49 -0.69 14.87
CA LEU A 117 1.27 -1.96 14.18
C LEU A 117 0.43 -2.84 15.08
N PHE A 118 -0.64 -3.38 14.54
CA PHE A 118 -1.46 -4.39 15.20
C PHE A 118 -1.43 -5.69 14.41
N ARG A 119 -1.65 -6.80 15.12
CA ARG A 119 -1.68 -8.14 14.57
C ARG A 119 -2.95 -8.86 15.02
N SER A 120 -3.65 -9.44 14.07
CA SER A 120 -4.76 -10.36 14.28
C SER A 120 -4.26 -11.79 14.08
N GLU A 121 -4.79 -12.73 14.87
CA GLU A 121 -4.61 -14.18 14.67
C GLU A 121 -5.92 -14.88 14.26
N ASP A 122 -6.99 -14.11 14.05
CA ASP A 122 -8.33 -14.60 13.82
C ASP A 122 -8.92 -14.07 12.51
N ARG A 123 -8.07 -13.77 11.53
CA ARG A 123 -8.44 -13.33 10.17
C ARG A 123 -9.04 -11.92 10.10
N GLY A 124 -8.58 -11.04 10.99
CA GLY A 124 -8.97 -9.63 11.05
C GLY A 124 -10.23 -9.35 11.86
N GLU A 125 -10.67 -10.26 12.73
CA GLU A 125 -11.80 -10.04 13.63
C GLU A 125 -11.37 -9.21 14.85
N THR A 126 -10.23 -9.55 15.43
CA THR A 126 -9.63 -8.83 16.56
C THR A 126 -8.15 -8.58 16.34
N PHE A 127 -7.67 -7.44 16.83
CA PHE A 127 -6.29 -7.01 16.63
C PHE A 127 -5.64 -6.63 17.96
N GLU A 128 -4.43 -7.15 18.19
CA GLU A 128 -3.58 -6.81 19.33
C GLU A 128 -2.42 -5.91 18.92
N LEU A 129 -2.11 -4.92 19.74
CA LEU A 129 -0.99 -4.01 19.51
C LEU A 129 0.33 -4.77 19.60
N VAL A 130 1.17 -4.66 18.56
CA VAL A 130 2.56 -5.16 18.57
C VAL A 130 3.39 -4.23 19.45
N ARG A 131 3.44 -4.55 20.74
CA ARG A 131 4.07 -3.71 21.77
C ARG A 131 5.54 -3.43 21.49
N ALA A 132 6.29 -4.40 20.95
CA ALA A 132 7.72 -4.22 20.69
C ALA A 132 8.02 -3.06 19.73
N LEU A 133 7.15 -2.79 18.74
CA LEU A 133 7.29 -1.63 17.86
C LEU A 133 6.76 -0.36 18.55
N TRP A 134 5.67 -0.47 19.31
CA TRP A 134 5.10 0.64 20.06
C TRP A 134 6.03 1.16 21.16
N ASP A 135 6.78 0.29 21.83
CA ASP A 135 7.71 0.65 22.91
C ASP A 135 9.15 0.82 22.38
N HIS A 136 9.33 0.88 21.05
CA HIS A 136 10.65 0.99 20.45
C HIS A 136 11.39 2.24 20.97
N PRO A 137 12.68 2.16 21.36
CA PRO A 137 13.41 3.27 22.01
C PRO A 137 13.46 4.58 21.21
N SER A 138 13.33 4.52 19.88
CA SER A 138 13.31 5.72 19.03
C SER A 138 11.96 6.42 18.97
N ARG A 139 10.86 5.83 19.46
CA ARG A 139 9.50 6.29 19.21
C ARG A 139 9.25 7.73 19.65
N GLU A 140 9.80 8.13 20.79
CA GLU A 140 9.66 9.50 21.31
C GLU A 140 10.23 10.56 20.35
N LYS A 141 11.07 10.14 19.39
CA LYS A 141 11.70 11.00 18.39
C LYS A 141 11.03 10.91 17.02
N TRP A 142 9.95 10.13 16.88
CA TRP A 142 9.21 10.03 15.62
C TRP A 142 8.36 11.27 15.42
N VAL A 143 8.70 12.06 14.40
CA VAL A 143 8.02 13.33 14.10
C VAL A 143 7.09 13.11 12.91
N PRO A 144 5.78 13.40 13.02
CA PRO A 144 4.87 13.28 11.89
C PRO A 144 5.26 14.20 10.74
N GLY A 145 5.16 13.71 9.51
CA GLY A 145 5.18 14.56 8.30
C GLY A 145 3.82 15.19 8.04
N GLY A 146 3.68 15.92 6.92
CA GLY A 146 2.40 16.57 6.55
C GLY A 146 1.24 15.60 6.26
N GLY A 147 1.49 14.29 6.24
CA GLY A 147 0.46 13.24 6.11
C GLY A 147 0.12 12.50 7.41
N GLY A 148 0.65 12.95 8.55
CA GLY A 148 0.49 12.27 9.85
C GLY A 148 1.60 11.27 10.16
N LEU A 149 1.57 10.69 11.37
CA LEU A 149 2.45 9.59 11.78
C LEU A 149 1.70 8.27 11.59
N ALA A 150 2.09 7.46 10.61
CA ALA A 150 1.37 6.25 10.23
C ALA A 150 2.29 5.07 9.93
N VAL A 151 1.88 3.86 10.35
CA VAL A 151 2.39 2.61 9.78
C VAL A 151 1.53 2.33 8.54
N HIS A 152 2.12 2.45 7.35
CA HIS A 152 1.39 2.40 6.07
C HIS A 152 1.95 1.38 5.08
N THR A 153 3.05 0.71 5.43
CA THR A 153 3.54 -0.46 4.68
C THR A 153 3.82 -1.59 5.65
N VAL A 154 3.29 -2.78 5.34
CA VAL A 154 3.66 -4.05 5.94
C VAL A 154 4.04 -4.99 4.79
N VAL A 155 5.18 -5.65 4.92
CA VAL A 155 5.68 -6.67 4.00
C VAL A 155 6.04 -7.90 4.82
N THR A 156 5.48 -9.04 4.45
CA THR A 156 5.77 -10.35 5.06
C THR A 156 6.52 -11.21 4.07
N ASP A 157 7.61 -11.84 4.50
CA ASP A 157 8.35 -12.77 3.64
C ASP A 157 7.58 -14.10 3.52
N PRO A 158 7.21 -14.55 2.31
CA PRO A 158 6.52 -15.85 2.16
C PRO A 158 7.42 -17.04 2.52
N ARG A 159 8.74 -16.86 2.60
CA ARG A 159 9.73 -17.89 2.97
C ARG A 159 9.86 -18.05 4.50
N ASP A 160 9.52 -17.01 5.25
CA ASP A 160 9.73 -16.92 6.70
C ASP A 160 8.66 -16.05 7.36
N ALA A 161 7.74 -16.67 8.11
CA ALA A 161 6.66 -15.98 8.78
C ALA A 161 7.13 -15.02 9.90
N ASP A 162 8.36 -15.18 10.39
CA ASP A 162 8.94 -14.32 11.42
C ASP A 162 9.59 -13.06 10.85
N ALA A 163 9.83 -13.01 9.53
CA ALA A 163 10.42 -11.88 8.84
C ALA A 163 9.32 -10.89 8.40
N VAL A 164 9.22 -9.78 9.13
CA VAL A 164 8.25 -8.71 8.86
C VAL A 164 8.97 -7.37 8.72
N THR A 165 8.71 -6.66 7.63
CA THR A 165 9.20 -5.31 7.39
C THR A 165 8.03 -4.34 7.40
N VAL A 166 8.19 -3.22 8.10
CA VAL A 166 7.20 -2.13 8.11
C VAL A 166 7.81 -0.80 7.71
N ALA A 167 7.02 0.04 7.06
CA ALA A 167 7.36 1.44 6.82
C ALA A 167 6.47 2.38 7.62
N VAL A 168 7.11 3.37 8.23
CA VAL A 168 6.48 4.38 9.07
C VAL A 168 6.77 5.77 8.50
N SER A 169 5.72 6.48 8.13
CA SER A 169 5.78 7.89 7.69
C SER A 169 5.46 8.76 8.91
N ALA A 170 6.38 9.52 9.52
CA ALA A 170 7.82 9.51 9.32
C ALA A 170 8.54 8.94 10.56
N ALA A 171 9.33 7.91 10.30
CA ALA A 171 10.29 7.27 11.20
C ALA A 171 11.18 6.29 10.41
N GLY A 172 10.75 5.84 9.24
CA GLY A 172 11.51 5.02 8.32
C GLY A 172 11.06 3.58 8.29
N VAL A 173 11.94 2.71 7.81
CA VAL A 173 11.74 1.27 7.74
C VAL A 173 12.21 0.62 9.03
N PHE A 174 11.40 -0.30 9.55
CA PHE A 174 11.75 -1.18 10.65
C PHE A 174 11.56 -2.63 10.22
N ARG A 175 12.44 -3.51 10.68
CA ARG A 175 12.39 -4.95 10.37
C ARG A 175 12.45 -5.78 11.64
N SER A 176 11.59 -6.80 11.69
CA SER A 176 11.64 -7.90 12.63
C SER A 176 12.11 -9.17 11.91
N ARG A 177 12.78 -10.05 12.66
CA ARG A 177 13.21 -11.40 12.24
C ARG A 177 12.77 -12.46 13.26
N ASP A 178 11.83 -12.11 14.13
CA ASP A 178 11.41 -12.88 15.29
C ASP A 178 9.89 -12.74 15.53
N GLY A 179 9.11 -12.63 14.46
CA GLY A 179 7.65 -12.62 14.53
C GLY A 179 7.06 -11.34 15.14
N GLY A 180 7.84 -10.26 15.16
CA GLY A 180 7.48 -8.98 15.74
C GLY A 180 7.84 -8.80 17.22
N ALA A 181 8.62 -9.72 17.80
CA ALA A 181 9.08 -9.62 19.19
C ALA A 181 10.15 -8.55 19.40
N SER A 182 10.95 -8.23 18.37
CA SER A 182 11.86 -7.10 18.32
C SER A 182 11.90 -6.46 16.94
N TRP A 183 12.33 -5.19 16.89
CA TRP A 183 12.37 -4.39 15.66
C TRP A 183 13.69 -3.61 15.59
N ALA A 184 14.32 -3.61 14.43
CA ALA A 184 15.53 -2.83 14.15
C ALA A 184 15.27 -1.83 13.01
N PRO A 185 15.81 -0.60 13.09
CA PRO A 185 15.80 0.33 11.96
C PRO A 185 16.51 -0.27 10.73
N SER A 186 15.98 0.00 9.55
CA SER A 186 16.41 -0.62 8.29
C SER A 186 16.56 0.43 7.18
N ASN A 187 17.26 1.53 7.47
CA ASN A 187 17.26 2.76 6.64
C ASN A 187 18.61 3.09 5.98
N LYS A 188 19.62 2.23 6.12
CA LYS A 188 20.98 2.53 5.65
C LYS A 188 21.00 2.79 4.14
N GLY A 189 21.39 4.00 3.74
CA GLY A 189 21.43 4.44 2.34
C GLY A 189 20.21 5.28 1.91
N VAL A 190 19.12 5.30 2.68
CA VAL A 190 17.95 6.15 2.40
C VAL A 190 18.19 7.55 2.93
N LYS A 191 18.08 8.56 2.05
CA LYS A 191 18.37 9.95 2.38
C LYS A 191 17.21 10.65 3.10
N VAL A 192 17.56 11.62 3.94
CA VAL A 192 16.65 12.57 4.57
C VAL A 192 17.17 13.99 4.36
N VAL A 193 16.68 14.69 3.33
CA VAL A 193 17.22 16.03 3.00
C VAL A 193 16.65 17.17 3.86
N PHE A 194 15.68 16.88 4.74
CA PHE A 194 15.16 17.86 5.71
C PHE A 194 15.86 17.81 7.08
N LEU A 195 16.86 16.94 7.27
CA LEU A 195 17.65 16.82 8.50
C LEU A 195 19.13 17.19 8.27
N PRO A 196 19.87 17.60 9.33
CA PRO A 196 21.29 17.90 9.21
C PRO A 196 22.18 16.69 8.88
N ASP A 197 21.81 15.52 9.41
CA ASP A 197 22.37 14.23 8.98
C ASP A 197 21.49 13.71 7.85
N GLU A 198 22.07 13.52 6.66
CA GLU A 198 21.34 13.04 5.49
C GLU A 198 21.06 11.54 5.56
N HIS A 199 21.74 10.79 6.43
CA HIS A 199 21.58 9.33 6.57
C HIS A 199 21.37 8.90 8.03
N PRO A 200 20.37 9.46 8.72
CA PRO A 200 20.10 9.10 10.10
C PRO A 200 19.59 7.65 10.18
N GLU A 201 19.77 7.03 11.35
CA GLU A 201 19.30 5.65 11.61
C GLU A 201 17.78 5.51 11.43
N PHE A 202 17.02 6.57 11.75
CA PHE A 202 15.57 6.67 11.62
C PHE A 202 15.17 8.12 11.32
N GLY A 203 13.91 8.33 10.93
CA GLY A 203 13.33 9.64 10.60
C GLY A 203 12.98 9.82 9.13
N GLN A 204 13.28 8.82 8.29
CA GLN A 204 12.89 8.79 6.88
C GLN A 204 11.37 8.86 6.73
N CYS A 205 10.92 9.57 5.68
CA CYS A 205 9.51 9.67 5.33
C CYS A 205 9.23 8.73 4.13
N VAL A 206 9.30 7.43 4.40
CA VAL A 206 9.07 6.38 3.39
C VAL A 206 7.61 6.41 2.96
N HIS A 207 7.30 6.32 1.67
CA HIS A 207 5.92 6.37 1.19
C HIS A 207 5.33 4.99 0.87
N LYS A 208 6.12 4.07 0.29
CA LYS A 208 5.67 2.70 0.02
C LYS A 208 6.86 1.77 -0.23
N ILE A 209 6.71 0.50 0.15
CA ILE A 209 7.65 -0.58 -0.18
C ILE A 209 6.90 -1.68 -0.93
N ALA A 210 7.52 -2.24 -1.97
CA ALA A 210 7.08 -3.44 -2.68
C ALA A 210 8.21 -4.49 -2.68
N GLN A 211 7.87 -5.77 -2.58
CA GLN A 211 8.82 -6.89 -2.61
C GLN A 211 8.78 -7.58 -3.97
N ASP A 212 9.95 -7.86 -4.53
CA ASP A 212 10.09 -8.60 -5.77
C ASP A 212 9.57 -10.05 -5.64
N PRO A 213 8.88 -10.60 -6.65
CA PRO A 213 8.25 -11.91 -6.54
C PRO A 213 9.24 -13.08 -6.66
N VAL A 214 10.40 -12.87 -7.28
CA VAL A 214 11.39 -13.92 -7.57
C VAL A 214 12.54 -13.82 -6.58
N ASP A 215 13.16 -12.65 -6.48
CA ASP A 215 14.19 -12.39 -5.48
C ASP A 215 13.55 -11.73 -4.24
N ARG A 216 13.15 -12.53 -3.26
CA ARG A 216 12.46 -12.03 -2.06
C ARG A 216 13.33 -11.14 -1.16
N ASP A 217 14.65 -11.10 -1.39
CA ASP A 217 15.53 -10.14 -0.73
C ASP A 217 15.54 -8.77 -1.44
N ARG A 218 15.00 -8.70 -2.65
CA ARG A 218 14.83 -7.45 -3.39
C ARG A 218 13.57 -6.70 -2.99
N LEU A 219 13.77 -5.46 -2.54
CA LEU A 219 12.69 -4.51 -2.18
C LEU A 219 12.84 -3.22 -2.97
N TYR A 220 11.72 -2.65 -3.42
CA TYR A 220 11.63 -1.33 -4.03
C TYR A 220 10.94 -0.38 -3.06
N LEU A 221 11.48 0.83 -2.91
CA LEU A 221 11.03 1.81 -1.94
C LEU A 221 10.87 3.18 -2.59
N GLN A 222 9.67 3.72 -2.56
CA GLN A 222 9.42 5.14 -2.84
C GLN A 222 9.56 5.92 -1.52
N ASN A 223 10.51 6.85 -1.46
CA ASN A 223 10.70 7.74 -0.31
C ASN A 223 10.08 9.11 -0.57
N HIS A 224 10.09 9.99 0.44
CA HIS A 224 9.79 11.41 0.25
C HIS A 224 10.71 12.05 -0.79
N TRP A 225 11.99 11.70 -0.80
CA TRP A 225 12.90 12.03 -1.89
C TRP A 225 13.77 10.83 -2.22
N GLY A 226 13.70 10.40 -3.47
CA GLY A 226 14.43 9.25 -3.98
C GLY A 226 13.57 8.01 -4.11
N VAL A 227 14.01 7.17 -5.04
CA VAL A 227 13.49 5.82 -5.26
C VAL A 227 14.65 4.88 -5.00
N TYR A 228 14.44 3.88 -4.16
CA TYR A 228 15.52 3.02 -3.68
C TYR A 228 15.22 1.55 -3.96
N ARG A 229 16.29 0.78 -4.10
CA ARG A 229 16.27 -0.68 -4.11
C ARG A 229 17.13 -1.21 -2.98
N SER A 230 16.68 -2.28 -2.34
CA SER A 230 17.54 -3.15 -1.53
C SER A 230 17.65 -4.50 -2.23
N ASP A 231 18.80 -5.16 -2.12
CA ASP A 231 19.05 -6.54 -2.57
C ASP A 231 19.41 -7.46 -1.37
N ASP A 232 19.19 -7.00 -0.14
CA ASP A 232 19.56 -7.67 1.12
C ASP A 232 18.43 -7.60 2.16
N ALA A 233 17.18 -7.62 1.67
CA ALA A 233 15.94 -7.55 2.43
C ALA A 233 15.86 -6.30 3.35
N GLY A 234 16.29 -5.16 2.83
CA GLY A 234 16.21 -3.85 3.46
C GLY A 234 17.39 -3.46 4.34
N ALA A 235 18.44 -4.28 4.43
CA ALA A 235 19.60 -3.96 5.26
C ALA A 235 20.42 -2.78 4.70
N THR A 236 20.50 -2.66 3.37
CA THR A 236 21.04 -1.51 2.65
C THR A 236 20.17 -1.13 1.46
N TRP A 237 20.15 0.16 1.14
CA TRP A 237 19.36 0.75 0.06
C TRP A 237 20.25 1.54 -0.89
N THR A 238 20.02 1.33 -2.19
CA THR A 238 20.70 2.02 -3.30
C THR A 238 19.68 2.87 -4.04
N ASP A 239 20.03 4.12 -4.31
CA ASP A 239 19.19 5.01 -5.13
C ASP A 239 19.15 4.51 -6.58
N ILE A 240 17.94 4.31 -7.09
CA ILE A 240 17.62 3.84 -8.44
C ILE A 240 16.71 4.82 -9.17
N GLY A 241 16.60 6.08 -8.70
CA GLY A 241 15.72 7.08 -9.31
C GLY A 241 16.23 7.68 -10.63
N ALA A 242 17.43 7.32 -11.06
CA ALA A 242 18.04 7.86 -12.28
C ALA A 242 17.18 7.57 -13.52
N GLY A 243 16.85 8.61 -14.29
CA GLY A 243 16.02 8.51 -15.51
C GLY A 243 14.53 8.77 -15.28
N LEU A 244 14.06 8.82 -14.03
CA LEU A 244 12.69 9.27 -13.74
C LEU A 244 12.55 10.79 -13.95
N PRO A 245 11.34 11.28 -14.30
CA PRO A 245 11.08 12.71 -14.45
C PRO A 245 11.05 13.46 -13.10
N SER A 246 10.94 12.72 -12.00
CA SER A 246 10.95 13.20 -10.62
C SER A 246 11.31 12.04 -9.71
N ASP A 247 11.97 12.32 -8.58
CA ASP A 247 12.28 11.36 -7.52
C ASP A 247 11.24 11.37 -6.39
N PHE A 248 10.18 12.19 -6.53
CA PHE A 248 9.04 12.26 -5.63
C PHE A 248 7.85 11.46 -6.19
N GLY A 249 7.21 10.69 -5.33
CA GLY A 249 6.06 9.85 -5.65
C GLY A 249 5.46 9.29 -4.37
N PHE A 250 4.30 8.64 -4.42
CA PHE A 250 3.77 7.92 -3.25
C PHE A 250 3.74 6.41 -3.44
N ALA A 251 3.37 5.96 -4.63
CA ALA A 251 3.02 4.57 -4.87
C ALA A 251 4.19 3.80 -5.50
N THR A 252 4.36 2.55 -5.07
CA THR A 252 5.18 1.56 -5.77
C THR A 252 4.50 0.19 -5.70
N ALA A 253 4.65 -0.60 -6.76
CA ALA A 253 4.20 -1.99 -6.83
C ALA A 253 5.27 -2.82 -7.55
N ALA A 254 5.44 -4.08 -7.16
CA ALA A 254 6.26 -5.04 -7.90
C ALA A 254 5.35 -5.93 -8.75
N HIS A 255 5.85 -6.43 -9.87
CA HIS A 255 5.12 -7.39 -10.68
C HIS A 255 4.82 -8.67 -9.87
N PRO A 256 3.69 -9.37 -10.08
CA PRO A 256 3.33 -10.56 -9.30
C PRO A 256 4.20 -11.80 -9.59
N HIS A 257 4.65 -11.97 -10.84
CA HIS A 257 5.37 -13.17 -11.32
C HIS A 257 6.79 -12.97 -11.83
N ARG A 258 7.16 -11.77 -12.31
CA ARG A 258 8.44 -11.47 -12.95
C ARG A 258 9.32 -10.69 -11.99
N GLY A 259 10.52 -11.21 -11.73
CA GLY A 259 11.55 -10.48 -11.00
C GLY A 259 12.03 -9.27 -11.79
N ASP A 260 12.60 -8.31 -11.08
CA ASP A 260 13.26 -7.10 -11.61
C ASP A 260 12.27 -6.06 -12.18
N VAL A 261 10.97 -6.36 -12.09
CA VAL A 261 9.90 -5.52 -12.61
C VAL A 261 9.16 -4.81 -11.48
N ALA A 262 9.19 -3.47 -11.52
CA ALA A 262 8.45 -2.62 -10.58
C ALA A 262 7.84 -1.41 -11.27
N TYR A 263 6.80 -0.88 -10.66
CA TYR A 263 5.98 0.22 -11.15
C TYR A 263 5.98 1.39 -10.16
N LEU A 264 5.95 2.61 -10.69
CA LEU A 264 5.87 3.86 -9.94
C LEU A 264 4.90 4.83 -10.60
N PHE A 265 4.46 5.83 -9.84
CA PHE A 265 3.75 6.98 -10.37
C PHE A 265 4.41 8.28 -9.85
N PRO A 266 5.37 8.86 -10.61
CA PRO A 266 6.08 10.06 -10.21
C PRO A 266 5.18 11.31 -10.20
N ILE A 267 5.34 12.15 -9.19
CA ILE A 267 4.70 13.47 -9.07
C ILE A 267 5.77 14.56 -8.90
N THR A 268 5.43 15.83 -9.14
CA THR A 268 6.43 16.89 -9.25
C THR A 268 7.23 17.10 -7.97
N ALA A 269 6.59 17.29 -6.82
CA ALA A 269 7.27 17.54 -5.54
C ALA A 269 6.33 17.35 -4.34
N ASP A 270 6.88 17.52 -3.14
CA ASP A 270 6.15 17.56 -1.86
C ASP A 270 5.12 18.70 -1.79
N ILE A 271 5.49 19.87 -2.32
CA ILE A 271 4.67 21.08 -2.37
C ILE A 271 3.76 21.13 -3.61
N ASP A 272 4.19 20.53 -4.72
CA ASP A 272 3.44 20.42 -5.98
C ASP A 272 3.06 18.96 -6.25
N ARG A 273 1.99 18.51 -5.59
CA ARG A 273 1.53 17.12 -5.66
C ARG A 273 0.62 16.90 -6.86
N VAL A 274 1.15 17.12 -8.05
CA VAL A 274 0.53 16.78 -9.34
C VAL A 274 1.47 15.84 -10.12
N PRO A 275 0.97 15.04 -11.08
CA PRO A 275 1.81 14.15 -11.87
C PRO A 275 3.00 14.88 -12.51
N ALA A 276 4.18 14.25 -12.54
CA ALA A 276 5.39 14.87 -13.06
C ALA A 276 5.19 15.28 -14.53
N GLY A 277 5.48 16.55 -14.84
CA GLY A 277 5.22 17.13 -16.16
C GLY A 277 3.74 17.22 -16.53
N ARG A 278 2.81 17.07 -15.56
CA ARG A 278 1.36 17.02 -15.73
C ARG A 278 0.93 15.94 -16.72
N ARG A 279 1.54 14.75 -16.63
CA ARG A 279 1.21 13.60 -17.48
C ARG A 279 0.74 12.43 -16.62
N CYS A 280 -0.41 11.87 -16.96
CA CYS A 280 -0.90 10.64 -16.35
C CYS A 280 -0.06 9.48 -16.91
N ARG A 281 0.90 8.99 -16.12
CA ARG A 281 1.90 8.05 -16.61
C ARG A 281 2.48 7.23 -15.47
N VAL A 282 2.34 5.91 -15.59
CA VAL A 282 3.06 4.94 -14.77
C VAL A 282 4.46 4.78 -15.36
N TYR A 283 5.48 4.59 -14.52
CA TYR A 283 6.81 4.22 -14.97
C TYR A 283 7.10 2.78 -14.56
N ARG A 284 7.68 2.00 -15.46
CA ARG A 284 8.11 0.63 -15.22
C ARG A 284 9.63 0.54 -15.30
N THR A 285 10.22 -0.24 -14.41
CA THR A 285 11.54 -0.80 -14.63
C THR A 285 11.39 -2.29 -14.94
N SER A 286 12.30 -2.85 -15.74
CA SER A 286 12.39 -4.30 -15.99
C SER A 286 13.80 -4.85 -15.76
N ASP A 287 14.66 -4.04 -15.14
CA ASP A 287 16.07 -4.31 -14.84
C ASP A 287 16.42 -3.85 -13.40
N ALA A 288 15.44 -3.96 -12.50
CA ALA A 288 15.55 -3.63 -11.09
C ALA A 288 15.99 -2.17 -10.83
N GLY A 289 15.54 -1.22 -11.65
CA GLY A 289 15.83 0.20 -11.52
C GLY A 289 17.10 0.66 -12.22
N GLY A 290 17.69 -0.15 -13.10
CA GLY A 290 18.77 0.26 -14.00
C GLY A 290 18.28 1.27 -15.04
N SER A 291 17.04 1.13 -15.49
CA SER A 291 16.34 2.05 -16.38
C SER A 291 14.84 2.09 -16.09
N TRP A 292 14.20 3.18 -16.54
CA TRP A 292 12.77 3.40 -16.37
C TRP A 292 12.13 3.79 -17.70
N GLU A 293 11.01 3.17 -18.02
CA GLU A 293 10.23 3.47 -19.21
C GLU A 293 8.84 4.03 -18.87
N PRO A 294 8.34 4.99 -19.66
CA PRO A 294 7.01 5.54 -19.48
C PRO A 294 5.93 4.63 -20.07
N LEU A 295 4.91 4.32 -19.28
CA LEU A 295 3.71 3.58 -19.68
C LEU A 295 2.52 4.54 -19.77
N SER A 296 2.12 4.91 -20.99
CA SER A 296 1.05 5.90 -21.20
C SER A 296 0.09 5.61 -22.34
N HIS A 297 0.21 4.47 -23.02
CA HIS A 297 -0.72 4.14 -24.11
C HIS A 297 -2.13 3.91 -23.55
N GLY A 298 -3.10 4.73 -23.99
CA GLY A 298 -4.48 4.71 -23.48
C GLY A 298 -4.73 5.59 -22.25
N LEU A 299 -3.70 6.28 -21.73
CA LEU A 299 -3.86 7.32 -20.69
C LEU A 299 -4.05 8.71 -21.33
N PRO A 300 -4.60 9.70 -20.58
CA PRO A 300 -4.74 11.08 -21.05
C PRO A 300 -3.41 11.69 -21.54
N GLU A 301 -3.44 12.38 -22.68
CA GLU A 301 -2.27 13.03 -23.29
C GLU A 301 -2.15 14.51 -22.89
N GLU A 302 -3.27 15.11 -22.50
CA GLU A 302 -3.38 16.47 -22.01
C GLU A 302 -2.81 16.64 -20.58
N ASP A 303 -2.81 17.88 -20.10
CA ASP A 303 -2.41 18.18 -18.72
C ASP A 303 -3.33 17.46 -17.73
N HIS A 304 -2.74 16.56 -16.95
CA HIS A 304 -3.42 15.77 -15.93
C HIS A 304 -2.94 16.15 -14.53
N TYR A 305 -3.87 16.18 -13.58
CA TYR A 305 -3.65 16.70 -12.21
C TYR A 305 -4.00 15.68 -11.11
N GLY A 306 -4.40 14.47 -11.49
CA GLY A 306 -4.83 13.44 -10.54
C GLY A 306 -3.64 12.72 -9.93
N THR A 307 -3.40 12.94 -8.64
CA THR A 307 -2.32 12.28 -7.90
C THR A 307 -2.71 10.86 -7.49
N VAL A 308 -1.74 9.94 -7.58
CA VAL A 308 -1.87 8.55 -7.10
C VAL A 308 -1.22 8.45 -5.72
N LEU A 309 -2.01 8.01 -4.73
CA LEU A 309 -1.56 7.86 -3.33
C LEU A 309 -0.88 6.50 -3.09
N ARG A 310 -0.26 6.35 -1.90
CA ARG A 310 0.61 5.23 -1.51
C ARG A 310 0.04 3.84 -1.83
N ASP A 311 -1.25 3.67 -1.57
CA ASP A 311 -1.99 2.42 -1.75
C ASP A 311 -2.93 2.43 -2.95
N ALA A 312 -2.84 3.46 -3.80
CA ALA A 312 -3.70 3.65 -4.96
C ALA A 312 -3.05 3.15 -6.28
N LEU A 313 -2.01 2.32 -6.20
CA LEU A 313 -1.43 1.52 -7.30
C LEU A 313 -1.29 0.08 -6.82
N CYS A 314 -1.77 -0.90 -7.58
CA CYS A 314 -1.62 -2.32 -7.27
C CYS A 314 -1.54 -3.18 -8.54
N VAL A 315 -1.22 -4.46 -8.35
CA VAL A 315 -1.24 -5.50 -9.39
C VAL A 315 -2.19 -6.62 -8.96
N ASP A 316 -2.72 -7.39 -9.92
CA ASP A 316 -3.36 -8.68 -9.64
C ASP A 316 -2.42 -9.86 -9.97
N ASP A 317 -2.89 -11.09 -9.78
CA ASP A 317 -2.11 -12.32 -10.01
C ASP A 317 -2.36 -12.94 -11.40
N THR A 318 -2.99 -12.24 -12.35
CA THR A 318 -3.21 -12.78 -13.72
C THR A 318 -1.90 -12.85 -14.53
N ASP A 319 -1.94 -13.54 -15.67
CA ASP A 319 -0.81 -13.62 -16.62
C ASP A 319 -1.34 -13.46 -18.06
N PRO A 320 -1.07 -12.33 -18.75
CA PRO A 320 -0.36 -11.13 -18.27
C PRO A 320 -0.98 -10.50 -17.03
N ALA A 321 -0.15 -9.82 -16.22
CA ALA A 321 -0.59 -9.23 -14.96
C ALA A 321 -1.45 -7.97 -15.20
N GLY A 322 -2.51 -7.85 -14.42
CA GLY A 322 -3.28 -6.62 -14.33
C GLY A 322 -2.54 -5.57 -13.51
N VAL A 323 -2.49 -4.33 -13.99
CA VAL A 323 -1.95 -3.18 -13.25
C VAL A 323 -3.05 -2.14 -13.09
N TYR A 324 -3.27 -1.67 -11.86
CA TYR A 324 -4.41 -0.81 -11.52
C TYR A 324 -3.95 0.41 -10.76
N PHE A 325 -4.47 1.58 -11.11
CA PHE A 325 -4.33 2.74 -10.25
C PHE A 325 -5.61 3.57 -10.18
N GLY A 326 -5.79 4.22 -9.04
CA GLY A 326 -6.80 5.24 -8.82
C GLY A 326 -6.16 6.56 -8.41
N ASN A 327 -6.81 7.67 -8.71
CA ASN A 327 -6.27 8.98 -8.41
C ASN A 327 -7.25 9.88 -7.64
N ARG A 328 -6.72 11.00 -7.16
CA ARG A 328 -7.49 11.98 -6.37
C ARG A 328 -8.56 12.77 -7.14
N ASN A 329 -8.60 12.65 -8.46
CA ASN A 329 -9.68 13.20 -9.30
C ASN A 329 -10.87 12.24 -9.43
N GLY A 330 -10.80 11.05 -8.83
CA GLY A 330 -11.90 10.08 -8.88
C GLY A 330 -11.88 9.22 -10.13
N GLU A 331 -10.71 9.04 -10.75
CA GLU A 331 -10.52 8.18 -11.93
C GLU A 331 -9.82 6.88 -11.51
N VAL A 332 -10.21 5.78 -12.16
CA VAL A 332 -9.60 4.46 -11.98
C VAL A 332 -9.23 3.91 -13.35
N TYR A 333 -7.99 3.48 -13.51
CA TYR A 333 -7.44 2.91 -14.73
C TYR A 333 -6.95 1.50 -14.48
N ALA A 334 -7.03 0.66 -15.52
CA ALA A 334 -6.53 -0.69 -15.53
C ALA A 334 -5.76 -0.98 -16.82
N SER A 335 -4.69 -1.74 -16.67
CA SER A 335 -4.02 -2.50 -17.73
C SER A 335 -4.28 -3.98 -17.49
N ALA A 336 -4.34 -4.77 -18.56
CA ALA A 336 -4.42 -6.23 -18.53
C ALA A 336 -3.25 -6.88 -19.30
N ASP A 337 -2.14 -6.15 -19.43
CA ASP A 337 -0.98 -6.46 -20.26
C ASP A 337 0.32 -5.90 -19.66
N ASP A 338 0.57 -6.15 -18.37
CA ASP A 338 1.78 -5.74 -17.64
C ASP A 338 2.03 -4.21 -17.63
N GLY A 339 0.99 -3.41 -17.88
CA GLY A 339 1.04 -1.95 -17.97
C GLY A 339 1.24 -1.38 -19.37
N ASP A 340 1.31 -2.21 -20.42
CA ASP A 340 1.61 -1.76 -21.78
C ASP A 340 0.47 -0.93 -22.41
N SER A 341 -0.79 -1.20 -22.06
CA SER A 341 -1.95 -0.40 -22.45
C SER A 341 -2.98 -0.22 -21.33
N TRP A 342 -3.65 0.92 -21.33
CA TRP A 342 -4.55 1.33 -20.26
C TRP A 342 -5.97 1.61 -20.76
N GLN A 343 -6.94 1.27 -19.92
CA GLN A 343 -8.34 1.63 -20.06
C GLN A 343 -8.82 2.34 -18.79
N GLN A 344 -9.57 3.42 -18.95
CA GLN A 344 -10.30 4.03 -17.85
C GLN A 344 -11.53 3.17 -17.50
N LEU A 345 -11.57 2.64 -16.29
CA LEU A 345 -12.68 1.81 -15.81
C LEU A 345 -13.79 2.64 -15.16
N ALA A 346 -13.42 3.71 -14.46
CA ALA A 346 -14.37 4.59 -13.78
C ALA A 346 -13.86 6.03 -13.75
N SER A 347 -14.81 6.97 -13.68
CA SER A 347 -14.56 8.40 -13.44
C SER A 347 -15.67 8.98 -12.58
N HIS A 348 -15.47 10.21 -12.10
CA HIS A 348 -16.42 10.91 -11.22
C HIS A 348 -16.66 10.19 -9.89
N LEU A 349 -15.71 9.35 -9.46
CA LEU A 349 -15.70 8.83 -8.10
C LEU A 349 -15.25 9.92 -7.12
N PRO A 350 -15.47 9.74 -5.81
CA PRO A 350 -14.73 10.50 -4.81
C PRO A 350 -13.23 10.23 -4.92
N ASP A 351 -12.43 11.11 -4.30
CA ASP A 351 -10.98 10.97 -4.10
C ASP A 351 -10.58 9.51 -3.76
N VAL A 352 -9.85 8.85 -4.67
CA VAL A 352 -9.44 7.44 -4.50
C VAL A 352 -8.26 7.37 -3.55
N LEU A 353 -8.42 6.63 -2.47
CA LEU A 353 -7.45 6.52 -1.37
C LEU A 353 -6.59 5.26 -1.48
N CYS A 354 -7.21 4.14 -1.88
CA CYS A 354 -6.54 2.87 -2.06
C CYS A 354 -7.21 1.99 -3.12
N VAL A 355 -6.44 1.10 -3.74
CA VAL A 355 -6.93 0.06 -4.64
C VAL A 355 -6.29 -1.28 -4.30
N ARG A 356 -7.05 -2.37 -4.49
CA ARG A 356 -6.55 -3.75 -4.40
C ARG A 356 -7.21 -4.59 -5.47
N ALA A 357 -6.44 -5.47 -6.11
CA ALA A 357 -6.96 -6.39 -7.10
C ALA A 357 -6.50 -7.82 -6.81
N ALA A 358 -7.29 -8.80 -7.22
CA ALA A 358 -6.90 -10.20 -7.17
C ALA A 358 -7.64 -11.00 -8.23
N ALA A 359 -6.94 -11.99 -8.79
CA ALA A 359 -7.57 -13.01 -9.63
C ALA A 359 -8.47 -13.89 -8.76
N LEU A 360 -9.62 -14.29 -9.31
CA LEU A 360 -10.56 -15.21 -8.67
C LEU A 360 -10.41 -16.59 -9.33
N ALA A 361 -10.49 -17.63 -8.49
CA ALA A 361 -10.40 -19.03 -8.91
C ALA A 361 -11.70 -19.55 -9.53
#